data_AF-A0A927KSD7-F1
#
_entry.id   AF-A0A927KSD7-F1
#
_cell.length_a   1.000
_cell.length_b   1.000
_cell.length_c   1.000
_cell.angle_alpha   90.00
_cell.angle_beta   90.00
_cell.angle_gamma   90.00
#
_symmetry.space_group_name_H-M   'P 1'
#
loop_
_entity.id
_entity.type
_entity.pdbx_description
1 polymer ?
#
loop_
_entity_poly.entity_id
_entity_poly.type
_entity_poly.pdbx_seq_one_letter_code
_entity_poly.pdbx_strand_id
1 'polypeptide(L)'
;MKSTLALIAITASAVWCPAAFADESSSCKSQQAVSLSWDGSHLATWDVTDGEMKSFELPNGFNLGVKLATVDDNLVEISLHSMSDPDQPQLSKTFGGENSLQGFGARGGANRVEELGDPGILLELSNPGCAKGAGAALAGKA
;
A
#
# COMPACT_ATOMS: atom_id res chain seq x y z
N MET A 1 -61.47 0.71 14.95
CA MET A 1 -61.89 1.28 13.65
C MET A 1 -61.44 2.73 13.59
N LYS A 2 -60.45 3.05 12.75
CA LYS A 2 -60.17 4.41 12.22
C LYS A 2 -59.08 4.24 11.17
N SER A 3 -59.55 4.15 9.94
CA SER A 3 -58.77 4.03 8.71
C SER A 3 -58.47 5.44 8.23
N THR A 4 -57.20 5.77 7.99
CA THR A 4 -56.81 7.04 7.39
C THR A 4 -55.87 6.77 6.23
N LEU A 5 -56.45 6.79 5.04
CA LEU A 5 -55.77 6.87 3.75
C LEU A 5 -55.19 8.27 3.58
N ALA A 6 -53.93 8.38 3.17
CA ALA A 6 -53.37 9.63 2.67
C ALA A 6 -52.55 9.40 1.39
N LEU A 7 -52.91 10.22 0.40
CA LEU A 7 -52.55 10.29 -1.00
C LEU A 7 -51.03 10.28 -1.28
N ILE A 8 -50.60 9.48 -2.26
CA ILE A 8 -49.27 9.51 -2.86
C ILE A 8 -49.34 10.41 -4.11
N ALA A 9 -48.63 11.53 -4.11
CA ALA A 9 -48.42 12.36 -5.29
C ALA A 9 -47.05 12.02 -5.91
N ILE A 10 -47.06 11.44 -7.10
CA ILE A 10 -45.85 11.10 -7.86
C ILE A 10 -45.56 12.25 -8.82
N THR A 11 -44.58 13.09 -8.49
CA THR A 11 -44.05 14.11 -9.41
C THR A 11 -42.80 13.56 -10.11
N ALA A 12 -42.92 13.26 -11.39
CA ALA A 12 -41.81 12.84 -12.25
C ALA A 12 -41.09 14.08 -12.80
N SER A 13 -39.97 14.45 -12.17
CA SER A 13 -39.06 15.45 -12.70
C SER A 13 -38.01 14.75 -13.57
N ALA A 14 -38.05 14.99 -14.89
CA ALA A 14 -37.01 14.56 -15.81
C ALA A 14 -35.78 15.47 -15.65
N VAL A 15 -34.80 15.01 -14.89
CA VAL A 15 -33.50 15.68 -14.75
C VAL A 15 -32.66 15.34 -15.97
N TRP A 16 -32.45 16.33 -16.83
CA TRP A 16 -31.46 16.27 -17.91
C TRP A 16 -30.07 16.24 -17.28
N CYS A 17 -29.36 15.12 -17.42
CA CYS A 17 -27.97 15.00 -16.99
C CYS A 17 -27.06 15.22 -18.20
N PRO A 18 -26.31 16.32 -18.29
CA PRO A 18 -25.22 16.41 -19.25
C PRO A 18 -24.12 15.43 -18.83
N ALA A 19 -23.83 14.45 -19.69
CA ALA A 19 -22.67 13.58 -19.55
C ALA A 19 -21.41 14.42 -19.83
N ALA A 20 -20.87 15.04 -18.79
CA ALA A 20 -19.52 15.59 -18.83
C ALA A 20 -18.54 14.40 -18.79
N PHE A 21 -18.00 14.03 -19.95
CA PHE A 21 -16.78 13.22 -20.01
C PHE A 21 -15.62 14.13 -19.60
N ALA A 22 -15.38 14.21 -18.29
CA ALA A 22 -14.11 14.67 -17.78
C ALA A 22 -13.10 13.54 -18.07
N ASP A 23 -12.26 13.76 -19.08
CA ASP A 23 -11.01 13.02 -19.23
C ASP A 23 -10.09 13.51 -18.09
N GLU A 24 -10.29 12.92 -16.91
CA GLU A 24 -9.34 13.02 -15.82
C GLU A 24 -8.14 12.19 -16.27
N SER A 25 -7.22 12.84 -16.98
CA SER A 25 -5.86 12.34 -17.15
C SER A 25 -5.28 12.21 -15.75
N SER A 26 -5.53 11.05 -15.14
CA SER A 26 -5.14 10.68 -13.81
C SER A 26 -3.63 10.69 -13.78
N SER A 27 -3.05 11.84 -13.39
CA SER A 27 -1.70 11.86 -12.87
C SER A 27 -1.66 10.74 -11.84
N CYS A 28 -0.82 9.73 -12.05
CA CYS A 28 -0.70 8.55 -11.18
C CYS A 28 -0.20 8.95 -9.79
N LYS A 29 -0.98 9.72 -9.05
CA LYS A 29 -0.79 10.10 -7.64
C LYS A 29 -1.45 9.05 -6.75
N SER A 30 -1.48 7.80 -7.21
CA SER A 30 -1.98 6.70 -6.42
C SER A 30 -1.01 6.48 -5.28
N GLN A 31 -1.57 6.52 -4.08
CA GLN A 31 -0.83 6.31 -2.85
C GLN A 31 -0.23 4.90 -2.88
N GLN A 32 1.08 4.81 -2.61
CA GLN A 32 1.77 3.54 -2.56
C GLN A 32 1.33 2.79 -1.30
N ALA A 33 1.02 1.50 -1.44
CA ALA A 33 0.67 0.62 -0.34
C ALA A 33 1.77 -0.43 -0.14
N VAL A 34 2.00 -0.81 1.11
CA VAL A 34 2.97 -1.85 1.48
C VAL A 34 2.27 -2.96 2.23
N SER A 35 2.58 -4.19 1.85
CA SER A 35 2.18 -5.41 2.54
C SER A 35 3.41 -6.06 3.17
N LEU A 36 3.35 -6.35 4.46
CA LEU A 36 4.35 -7.07 5.23
C LEU A 36 3.90 -8.51 5.44
N SER A 37 4.81 -9.45 5.20
CA SER A 37 4.60 -10.87 5.51
C SER A 37 5.84 -11.49 6.17
N TRP A 38 5.60 -12.58 6.90
CA TRP A 38 6.62 -13.41 7.54
C TRP A 38 6.30 -14.87 7.25
N ASP A 39 7.26 -15.63 6.72
CA ASP A 39 7.06 -17.04 6.34
C ASP A 39 5.83 -17.26 5.43
N GLY A 40 5.60 -16.32 4.50
CA GLY A 40 4.41 -16.32 3.64
C GLY A 40 3.08 -15.98 4.34
N SER A 41 3.07 -15.83 5.66
CA SER A 41 1.91 -15.34 6.40
C SER A 41 1.86 -13.82 6.35
N HIS A 42 0.73 -13.29 5.88
CA HIS A 42 0.48 -11.85 5.89
C HIS A 42 0.38 -11.33 7.34
N LEU A 43 1.05 -10.21 7.62
CA LEU A 43 1.04 -9.56 8.94
C LEU A 43 0.25 -8.24 8.91
N ALA A 44 0.49 -7.39 7.91
CA ALA A 44 -0.17 -6.09 7.81
C ALA A 44 -0.08 -5.50 6.40
N THR A 45 -1.07 -4.66 6.05
CA THR A 45 -1.02 -3.75 4.90
C THR A 45 -1.27 -2.33 5.37
N TRP A 46 -0.51 -1.37 4.85
CA TRP A 46 -0.72 0.05 5.11
C TRP A 46 -0.32 0.93 3.92
N ASP A 47 -0.89 2.13 3.87
CA ASP A 47 -0.48 3.15 2.91
C ASP A 47 0.78 3.87 3.39
N VAL A 48 1.70 4.13 2.46
CA VAL A 48 2.94 4.86 2.73
C VAL A 48 2.59 6.29 3.15
N THR A 49 3.05 6.67 4.33
CA THR A 49 3.08 8.06 4.80
C THR A 49 4.54 8.44 4.98
N ASP A 50 4.96 9.50 4.28
CA ASP A 50 6.38 9.86 4.17
C ASP A 50 7.04 10.08 5.54
N GLY A 51 8.10 9.31 5.81
CA GLY A 51 8.87 9.36 7.03
C GLY A 51 8.20 8.75 8.26
N GLU A 52 6.97 8.23 8.14
CA GLU A 52 6.28 7.54 9.24
C GLU A 52 6.95 6.18 9.51
N MET A 53 7.12 5.85 10.80
CA MET A 53 7.60 4.54 11.24
C MET A 53 6.43 3.71 11.75
N LYS A 54 6.27 2.49 11.20
CA LYS A 54 5.34 1.47 11.69
C LYS A 54 6.10 0.45 12.53
N SER A 55 5.49 -0.03 13.61
CA SER A 55 6.08 -1.03 14.50
C SER A 55 5.26 -2.32 14.44
N PHE A 56 5.97 -3.45 14.43
CA PHE A 56 5.40 -4.79 14.34
C PHE A 56 6.12 -5.74 15.30
N GLU A 57 5.36 -6.49 16.08
CA GLU A 57 5.89 -7.63 16.83
C GLU A 57 5.85 -8.86 15.92
N LEU A 58 7.02 -9.42 15.62
CA LEU A 58 7.17 -10.55 14.71
C LEU A 58 6.95 -11.89 15.45
N PRO A 59 6.64 -12.99 14.74
CA PRO A 59 6.41 -14.29 15.37
C PRO A 59 7.59 -14.85 16.20
N ASN A 60 8.82 -14.37 15.94
CA ASN A 60 10.01 -14.73 16.73
C ASN A 60 10.17 -13.84 17.99
N GLY A 61 9.23 -12.95 18.29
CA GLY A 61 9.26 -12.01 19.42
C GLY A 61 10.07 -10.74 19.17
N PHE A 62 10.64 -10.56 17.98
CA PHE A 62 11.38 -9.36 17.64
C PHE A 62 10.43 -8.19 17.34
N ASN A 63 10.68 -7.03 17.95
CA ASN A 63 9.90 -5.82 17.66
C ASN A 63 10.61 -4.99 16.58
N LEU A 64 10.04 -4.99 15.39
CA LEU A 64 10.58 -4.37 14.19
C LEU A 64 9.92 -3.02 13.92
N GLY A 65 10.74 -2.01 13.66
CA GLY A 65 10.33 -0.73 13.08
C GLY A 65 10.58 -0.72 11.58
N VAL A 66 9.58 -0.34 10.79
CA VAL A 66 9.68 -0.14 9.34
C VAL A 66 9.38 1.32 9.06
N LYS A 67 10.36 2.05 8.54
CA LYS A 67 10.22 3.44 8.11
C LYS A 67 10.37 3.51 6.59
N LEU A 68 9.40 4.17 5.96
CA LEU A 68 9.39 4.39 4.52
C LEU A 68 9.47 5.89 4.25
N ALA A 69 10.39 6.30 3.39
CA ALA A 69 10.51 7.70 2.97
C ALA A 69 10.49 7.78 1.44
N THR A 70 9.70 8.71 0.91
CA THR A 70 9.60 8.94 -0.53
C THR A 70 10.87 9.63 -1.02
N VAL A 71 11.54 9.03 -2.00
CA VAL A 71 12.73 9.60 -2.65
C VAL A 71 12.33 10.30 -3.94
N ASP A 72 11.54 9.61 -4.76
CA ASP A 72 10.90 10.16 -5.96
C ASP A 72 9.54 9.48 -6.19
N ASP A 73 8.86 9.81 -7.28
CA ASP A 73 7.50 9.31 -7.59
C ASP A 73 7.40 7.78 -7.64
N ASN A 74 8.49 7.06 -7.91
CA ASN A 74 8.51 5.62 -8.09
C ASN A 74 9.46 4.88 -7.14
N LEU A 75 10.12 5.59 -6.23
CA LEU A 75 11.19 5.07 -5.39
C LEU A 75 10.99 5.47 -3.94
N VAL A 76 11.02 4.48 -3.06
CA VAL A 76 11.03 4.69 -1.62
C VAL A 76 12.29 4.15 -0.99
N GLU A 77 12.80 4.88 -0.01
CA GLU A 77 13.78 4.39 0.93
C GLU A 77 13.08 3.54 2.00
N ILE A 78 13.62 2.35 2.24
CA ILE A 78 13.15 1.40 3.24
C ILE A 78 14.21 1.29 4.32
N SER A 79 13.88 1.73 5.53
CA SER A 79 14.75 1.63 6.69
C SER A 79 14.12 0.73 7.75
N LEU A 80 14.89 -0.26 8.21
CA LEU A 80 14.49 -1.20 9.26
C LEU A 80 15.18 -0.84 10.57
N HIS A 81 14.45 -0.87 11.68
CA HIS A 81 14.92 -0.48 13.00
C HIS A 81 14.58 -1.54 14.06
N SER A 82 15.44 -1.72 15.06
CA SER A 82 15.06 -2.43 16.29
C SER A 82 14.20 -1.50 17.14
N MET A 83 13.03 -1.95 17.58
CA MET A 83 12.20 -1.21 18.55
C MET A 83 12.44 -1.68 19.99
N SER A 84 13.37 -2.61 20.19
CA SER A 84 13.71 -3.14 21.52
C SER A 84 14.56 -2.15 22.32
N ASP A 85 15.26 -1.25 21.62
CA ASP A 85 16.18 -0.27 22.20
C ASP A 85 15.59 1.14 22.13
N PRO A 86 15.86 2.01 23.13
CA PRO A 86 15.31 3.37 23.16
C PRO A 86 15.79 4.24 21.99
N ASP A 87 17.01 3.99 21.50
CA ASP A 87 17.62 4.75 20.40
C ASP A 87 17.20 4.25 19.01
N GLN A 88 16.39 3.19 18.94
CA GLN A 88 15.85 2.61 17.71
C GLN A 88 16.91 2.39 16.61
N PRO A 89 17.96 1.60 16.88
CA PRO A 89 19.08 1.48 15.97
C PRO A 89 18.63 0.94 14.62
N GLN A 90 19.13 1.56 13.54
CA GLN A 90 18.86 1.13 12.18
C GLN A 90 19.61 -0.17 11.89
N LEU A 91 18.87 -1.22 11.55
CA LEU A 91 19.37 -2.53 11.19
C LEU A 91 19.74 -2.60 9.70
N SER A 92 18.96 -1.92 8.86
CA SER A 92 19.10 -1.99 7.41
C SER A 92 18.54 -0.77 6.72
N LYS A 93 19.08 -0.47 5.53
CA LYS A 93 18.58 0.55 4.64
C LYS A 93 18.74 0.10 3.19
N THR A 94 17.66 0.19 2.41
CA THR A 94 17.64 -0.12 0.97
C THR A 94 16.64 0.77 0.26
N PHE A 95 16.48 0.59 -1.05
CA PHE A 95 15.53 1.31 -1.88
C PHE A 95 14.67 0.32 -2.65
N GLY A 96 13.35 0.54 -2.66
CA GLY A 96 12.37 -0.27 -3.36
C GLY A 96 11.61 0.57 -4.37
N GLY A 97 11.54 0.09 -5.62
CA GLY A 97 10.68 0.69 -6.63
C GLY A 97 9.21 0.34 -6.42
N GLU A 98 8.32 0.99 -7.18
CA GLU A 98 6.91 0.57 -7.26
C GLU A 98 6.77 -0.90 -7.69
N ASN A 99 5.73 -1.57 -7.19
CA ASN A 99 5.37 -2.93 -7.60
C ASN A 99 6.53 -3.93 -7.43
N SER A 100 7.31 -3.78 -6.35
CA SER A 100 8.51 -4.58 -6.09
C SER A 100 8.40 -5.38 -4.79
N LEU A 101 9.16 -6.49 -4.73
CA LEU A 101 9.26 -7.37 -3.59
C LEU A 101 10.64 -7.23 -2.94
N GLN A 102 10.67 -6.98 -1.64
CA GLN A 102 11.90 -6.74 -0.87
C GLN A 102 11.96 -7.71 0.31
N GLY A 103 12.85 -8.71 0.22
CA GLY A 103 13.07 -9.70 1.28
C GLY A 103 14.19 -9.27 2.24
N PHE A 104 14.01 -9.51 3.54
CA PHE A 104 15.03 -9.25 4.56
C PHE A 104 15.10 -10.41 5.55
N GLY A 105 16.29 -10.96 5.76
CA GLY A 105 16.50 -12.03 6.73
C GLY A 105 17.97 -12.35 6.94
N ALA A 106 18.24 -13.32 7.80
CA ALA A 106 19.60 -13.75 8.15
C ALA A 106 20.36 -14.35 6.94
N ARG A 107 19.63 -14.87 5.95
CA ARG A 107 20.17 -15.38 4.67
C ARG A 107 20.28 -14.33 3.56
N GLY A 108 19.79 -13.10 3.77
CA GLY A 108 19.80 -12.03 2.78
C GLY A 108 18.46 -11.83 2.07
N GLY A 109 18.53 -11.30 0.85
CA GLY A 109 17.38 -10.82 0.07
C GLY A 109 17.74 -9.49 -0.57
N ALA A 110 16.90 -8.47 -0.35
CA ALA A 110 17.26 -7.08 -0.59
C ALA A 110 18.43 -6.65 0.30
N ASN A 111 18.42 -7.06 1.57
CA ASN A 111 19.54 -6.91 2.52
C ASN A 111 19.56 -8.06 3.53
N ARG A 112 20.73 -8.30 4.15
CA ARG A 112 20.89 -9.24 5.26
C ARG A 112 20.61 -8.54 6.59
N VAL A 113 19.79 -9.14 7.44
CA VAL A 113 19.47 -8.69 8.81
C VAL A 113 19.38 -9.91 9.72
N GLU A 114 20.32 -10.07 10.63
CA GLU A 114 20.47 -11.31 11.42
C GLU A 114 19.34 -11.49 12.45
N GLU A 115 18.86 -10.37 13.01
CA GLU A 115 17.81 -10.29 14.03
C GLU A 115 16.45 -10.79 13.52
N LEU A 116 16.23 -10.70 12.20
CA LEU A 116 15.01 -11.20 11.56
C LEU A 116 15.03 -12.71 11.36
N GLY A 117 16.14 -13.41 11.60
CA GLY A 117 16.21 -14.86 11.46
C GLY A 117 15.90 -15.36 10.03
N ASP A 118 15.40 -16.59 9.93
CA ASP A 118 15.02 -17.26 8.68
C ASP A 118 13.61 -17.86 8.90
N PRO A 119 12.59 -17.50 8.09
CA PRO A 119 12.68 -16.93 6.74
C PRO A 119 12.81 -15.39 6.66
N GLY A 120 12.73 -14.68 7.78
CA GLY A 120 12.72 -13.22 7.81
C GLY A 120 11.38 -12.63 7.32
N ILE A 121 11.42 -11.39 6.82
CA ILE A 121 10.25 -10.66 6.30
C ILE A 121 10.30 -10.48 4.79
N LEU A 122 9.11 -10.29 4.21
CA LEU A 122 8.94 -9.84 2.83
C LEU A 122 8.03 -8.61 2.81
N LEU A 123 8.51 -7.53 2.21
CA LEU A 123 7.74 -6.33 1.90
C LEU A 123 7.33 -6.35 0.43
N GLU A 124 6.05 -6.23 0.16
CA GLU A 124 5.51 -6.01 -1.18
C GLU A 124 5.05 -4.57 -1.30
N LEU A 125 5.71 -3.81 -2.17
CA LEU A 125 5.36 -2.43 -2.48
C LEU A 125 4.45 -2.44 -3.69
N SER A 126 3.29 -1.80 -3.61
CA SER A 126 2.31 -1.75 -4.69
C SER A 126 1.84 -0.34 -4.95
N ASN A 127 1.72 0.05 -6.22
CA ASN A 127 1.10 1.30 -6.62
C ASN A 127 -0.04 1.03 -7.63
N PRO A 128 -1.31 0.91 -7.17
CA PRO A 128 -2.40 0.42 -8.02
C PRO A 128 -2.84 1.39 -9.12
N GLY A 129 -2.53 2.69 -9.04
CA GLY A 129 -2.92 3.63 -10.11
C GLY A 129 -2.00 3.59 -11.33
N CYS A 130 -0.75 3.12 -11.20
CA CYS A 130 0.16 2.97 -12.34
C CYS A 130 -0.18 1.75 -13.23
N ALA A 131 -0.86 0.73 -12.71
CA ALA A 131 -1.16 -0.50 -13.45
C ALA A 131 -2.27 -0.34 -14.51
N LYS A 132 -3.15 0.67 -14.40
CA LYS A 132 -4.31 0.85 -15.29
C LYS A 132 -3.99 1.41 -16.68
N GLY A 133 -2.80 1.97 -16.91
CA GLY A 133 -2.40 2.53 -18.21
C GLY A 133 -1.96 1.49 -19.26
N ALA A 134 -1.46 0.33 -18.84
CA ALA A 134 -0.89 -0.66 -19.76
C ALA A 134 -1.95 -1.57 -20.44
N GLY A 135 -3.16 -1.67 -19.87
CA GLY A 135 -4.23 -2.54 -20.37
C GLY A 135 -5.16 -1.91 -21.43
N ALA A 136 -5.18 -0.58 -21.55
CA ALA A 136 -6.11 0.11 -22.45
C ALA A 136 -5.61 0.24 -23.90
N ALA A 137 -4.30 0.04 -24.16
CA ALA A 137 -3.71 0.26 -25.48
C ALA A 137 -3.83 -0.93 -26.46
N LEU A 138 -4.33 -2.10 -26.03
CA LEU A 138 -4.41 -3.31 -26.87
C LEU A 138 -5.82 -3.68 -27.36
N ALA A 139 -6.86 -2.92 -27.00
CA ALA A 139 -8.24 -3.19 -27.43
C ALA A 139 -8.70 -2.39 -28.67
N GLY A 140 -7.79 -1.71 -29.36
CA GLY A 140 -8.11 -0.75 -30.43
C GLY A 140 -7.48 -1.09 -31.78
N LYS A 141 -7.56 -2.33 -32.24
CA LYS A 141 -7.40 -2.69 -33.66
C LYS A 141 -8.27 -3.90 -33.98
N ALA A 142 -9.53 -3.62 -34.30
CA ALA A 142 -10.34 -4.47 -35.16
C ALA A 142 -10.43 -3.79 -36.53
#